data_AF-A0A2N2WWT8-F1
#
_entry.id   AF-A0A2N2WWT8-F1
#
_cell.length_a   1.000
_cell.length_b   1.000
_cell.length_c   1.000
_cell.angle_alpha   90.00
_cell.angle_beta   90.00
_cell.angle_gamma   90.00
#
_symmetry.space_group_name_H-M   'P 1'
#
loop_
_entity.id
_entity.type
_entity.pdbx_description
1 polymer ?
#
loop_
_entity_poly.entity_id
_entity_poly.type
_entity_poly.pdbx_seq_one_letter_code
_entity_poly.pdbx_strand_id
1 'polypeptide(L)'
;MVPVGLYKGSPITFFVFKLRLTIMATTLHPNTVSKLYYLDNRIKSFYEKNGYSSIPFDGRKVQEMIQASQKELAELFLKIWGKSMGAHLLDKFYDNRGNVLDFYMSLDGQNRQLLSQKDW
;
A
#
# COMPACT_ATOMS: atom_id res chain seq x y z
N MET A 1 -30.59 -13.30 -28.40
CA MET A 1 -29.33 -12.84 -29.01
C MET A 1 -29.25 -11.33 -28.87
N VAL A 2 -28.35 -10.84 -28.03
CA VAL A 2 -28.05 -9.41 -27.83
C VAL A 2 -26.52 -9.30 -27.91
N PRO A 3 -25.96 -8.33 -28.65
CA PRO A 3 -24.62 -8.45 -29.19
C PRO A 3 -23.54 -8.14 -28.15
N VAL A 4 -22.41 -8.82 -28.33
CA VAL A 4 -21.15 -8.63 -27.61
C VAL A 4 -20.60 -7.25 -27.95
N GLY A 5 -20.93 -6.26 -27.13
CA GLY A 5 -20.31 -4.94 -27.13
C GLY A 5 -18.99 -4.98 -26.37
N LEU A 6 -17.90 -4.79 -27.11
CA LEU A 6 -16.53 -4.64 -26.62
C LEU A 6 -16.43 -3.72 -25.39
N TYR A 7 -16.36 -4.30 -24.20
CA TYR A 7 -15.67 -3.65 -23.08
C TYR A 7 -14.17 -3.82 -23.32
N LYS A 8 -13.57 -2.90 -24.09
CA LYS A 8 -12.16 -2.52 -23.89
C LYS A 8 -12.05 -1.77 -22.56
N GLY A 9 -12.30 -2.47 -21.46
CA GLY A 9 -12.01 -2.00 -20.12
C GLY A 9 -10.51 -2.15 -19.90
N SER A 10 -9.80 -1.04 -19.77
CA SER A 10 -8.43 -1.00 -19.32
C SER A 10 -8.25 -1.87 -18.04
N PRO A 11 -7.16 -2.64 -17.87
CA PRO A 11 -6.96 -3.50 -16.70
C PRO A 11 -6.91 -2.74 -15.36
N ILE A 12 -6.96 -1.41 -15.39
CA ILE A 12 -7.08 -0.52 -14.24
C ILE A 12 -8.34 -0.81 -13.40
N THR A 13 -9.38 -1.44 -13.98
CA THR A 13 -10.69 -1.60 -13.31
C THR A 13 -10.75 -2.73 -12.27
N PHE A 14 -9.76 -3.63 -12.17
CA PHE A 14 -9.74 -4.62 -11.06
C PHE A 14 -9.18 -4.08 -9.74
N PHE A 15 -8.85 -2.78 -9.67
CA PHE A 15 -8.49 -2.05 -8.45
C PHE A 15 -9.70 -1.46 -7.69
N VAL A 16 -10.92 -1.76 -8.11
CA VAL A 16 -12.15 -1.35 -7.41
C VAL A 16 -12.24 -1.96 -6.00
N PHE A 17 -11.42 -2.96 -5.66
CA PHE A 17 -11.44 -3.56 -4.31
C PHE A 17 -10.90 -2.66 -3.18
N LYS A 18 -10.15 -1.58 -3.48
CA LYS A 18 -9.77 -0.55 -2.48
C LYS A 18 -10.78 0.58 -2.30
N LEU A 19 -11.93 0.51 -2.96
CA LEU A 19 -13.13 1.30 -2.64
C LEU A 19 -13.55 1.17 -1.15
N ARG A 20 -12.96 0.23 -0.37
CA ARG A 20 -13.16 0.05 1.08
C ARG A 20 -12.28 0.92 2.00
N LEU A 21 -11.22 1.56 1.50
CA LEU A 21 -10.57 2.68 2.23
C LEU A 21 -11.55 3.85 2.41
N THR A 22 -12.56 3.93 1.53
CA THR A 22 -13.51 5.02 1.40
C THR A 22 -14.65 5.00 2.43
N ILE A 23 -14.89 3.90 3.15
CA ILE A 23 -16.08 3.75 4.04
C ILE A 23 -15.73 3.55 5.54
N MET A 24 -14.53 3.06 5.89
CA MET A 24 -14.13 2.81 7.30
C MET A 24 -13.08 3.79 7.87
N ALA A 25 -12.51 4.67 7.05
CA ALA A 25 -11.67 5.80 7.52
C ALA A 25 -12.49 6.94 8.17
N THR A 26 -13.71 6.66 8.62
CA THR A 26 -14.72 7.60 9.12
C THR A 26 -14.41 8.20 10.50
N THR A 27 -13.22 7.95 11.06
CA THR A 27 -12.71 8.59 12.30
C THR A 27 -11.27 9.13 12.18
N LEU A 28 -10.58 8.89 11.05
CA LEU A 28 -9.21 9.38 10.87
C LEU A 28 -9.23 10.83 10.38
N HIS A 29 -8.30 11.63 10.87
CA HIS A 29 -8.16 13.01 10.43
C HIS A 29 -7.88 13.05 8.91
N PRO A 30 -8.47 13.99 8.13
CA PRO A 30 -8.32 14.03 6.67
C PRO A 30 -6.86 14.03 6.19
N ASN A 31 -5.97 14.72 6.93
CA ASN A 31 -4.53 14.69 6.65
C ASN A 31 -3.97 13.26 6.69
N THR A 32 -4.34 12.45 7.67
CA THR A 32 -3.90 11.06 7.78
C THR A 32 -4.37 10.22 6.59
N VAL A 33 -5.62 10.39 6.17
CA VAL A 33 -6.16 9.68 4.99
C VAL A 33 -5.34 10.02 3.74
N SER A 34 -5.04 11.30 3.51
CA SER A 34 -4.19 11.72 2.39
C SER A 34 -2.80 11.10 2.46
N LYS A 35 -2.17 11.04 3.64
CA LYS A 35 -0.83 10.46 3.81
C LYS A 35 -0.81 8.95 3.57
N LEU A 36 -1.87 8.24 3.97
CA LEU A 36 -2.04 6.82 3.66
C LEU A 36 -2.21 6.59 2.15
N TYR A 37 -2.94 7.46 1.48
CA TYR A 37 -3.08 7.42 0.03
C TYR A 37 -1.73 7.63 -0.69
N TYR A 38 -0.91 8.58 -0.22
CA TYR A 38 0.45 8.78 -0.76
C TYR A 38 1.35 7.57 -0.54
N LEU A 39 1.35 7.00 0.68
CA LEU A 39 2.11 5.80 1.00
C LEU A 39 1.72 4.63 0.07
N ASP A 40 0.42 4.41 -0.10
CA ASP A 40 -0.10 3.34 -0.93
C ASP A 40 0.28 3.48 -2.41
N ASN A 41 0.13 4.69 -2.96
CA ASN A 41 0.53 4.95 -4.34
C ASN A 41 2.04 4.80 -4.55
N ARG A 42 2.85 5.19 -3.56
CA ARG A 42 4.30 5.04 -3.65
C ARG A 42 4.69 3.56 -3.68
N ILE A 43 4.11 2.75 -2.79
CA ILE A 43 4.29 1.30 -2.77
C ILE A 43 3.85 0.68 -4.10
N LYS A 44 2.68 1.08 -4.61
CA LYS A 44 2.17 0.62 -5.90
C LYS A 44 3.14 0.90 -7.04
N SER A 45 3.73 2.10 -7.08
CA SER A 45 4.71 2.45 -8.11
C SER A 45 5.95 1.55 -8.11
N PHE A 46 6.33 1.02 -6.94
CA PHE A 46 7.42 0.06 -6.84
C PHE A 46 7.02 -1.29 -7.44
N TYR A 47 5.81 -1.76 -7.15
CA TYR A 47 5.28 -3.00 -7.74
C TYR A 47 5.17 -2.89 -9.28
N GLU A 48 4.68 -1.76 -9.78
CA GLU A 48 4.56 -1.51 -11.23
C GLU A 48 5.94 -1.51 -11.92
N LYS A 49 6.96 -0.90 -11.30
CA LYS A 49 8.35 -0.93 -11.79
C LYS A 49 8.90 -2.35 -11.91
N ASN A 50 8.45 -3.26 -11.06
CA ASN A 50 8.82 -4.67 -11.06
C ASN A 50 7.90 -5.57 -11.90
N GLY A 51 7.04 -4.97 -12.75
CA GLY A 51 6.20 -5.70 -13.72
C GLY A 51 4.86 -6.16 -13.17
N TYR A 52 4.49 -5.77 -11.95
CA TYR A 52 3.20 -6.12 -11.35
C TYR A 52 2.16 -5.06 -11.67
N SER A 53 1.22 -5.38 -12.55
CA SER A 53 0.11 -4.50 -12.93
C SER A 53 -1.06 -4.55 -11.95
N SER A 54 -1.11 -5.53 -11.05
CA SER A 54 -2.15 -5.70 -10.02
C SER A 54 -1.64 -6.50 -8.83
N ILE A 55 -2.30 -6.36 -7.68
CA ILE A 55 -2.02 -7.17 -6.49
C ILE A 55 -2.59 -8.58 -6.72
N PRO A 56 -1.78 -9.65 -6.66
CA PRO A 56 -2.27 -11.01 -6.83
C PRO A 56 -3.29 -11.42 -5.76
N PHE A 57 -4.25 -12.28 -6.12
CA PHE A 57 -5.15 -12.90 -5.13
C PHE A 57 -4.46 -14.01 -4.32
N ASP A 58 -3.40 -14.61 -4.88
CA ASP A 58 -2.62 -15.66 -4.24
C ASP A 58 -1.60 -15.07 -3.27
N GLY A 59 -1.64 -15.54 -2.01
CA GLY A 59 -0.78 -15.02 -0.95
C GLY A 59 0.72 -15.25 -1.17
N ARG A 60 1.12 -16.34 -1.86
CA ARG A 60 2.54 -16.57 -2.21
C ARG A 60 2.98 -15.58 -3.28
N LYS A 61 2.16 -15.34 -4.30
CA LYS A 61 2.44 -14.34 -5.34
C LYS A 61 2.50 -12.92 -4.79
N VAL A 62 1.71 -12.61 -3.76
CA VAL A 62 1.83 -11.34 -3.02
C VAL A 62 3.19 -11.23 -2.34
N GLN A 63 3.67 -12.30 -1.70
CA GLN A 63 5.00 -12.31 -1.08
C GLN A 63 6.12 -12.16 -2.10
N GLU A 64 6.03 -12.82 -3.26
CA GLU A 64 6.99 -12.64 -4.36
C GLU A 64 7.04 -11.18 -4.84
N MET A 65 5.87 -10.55 -5.02
CA MET A 65 5.76 -9.14 -5.41
C MET A 65 6.40 -8.19 -4.39
N ILE A 66 6.18 -8.46 -3.10
CA ILE A 66 6.77 -7.68 -2.01
C ILE A 66 8.29 -7.86 -1.98
N GLN A 67 8.78 -9.09 -2.11
CA GLN A 67 10.22 -9.40 -2.14
C GLN A 67 10.92 -8.75 -3.33
N ALA A 68 10.30 -8.78 -4.52
CA ALA A 68 10.83 -8.11 -5.70
C ALA A 68 11.03 -6.60 -5.50
N SER A 69 10.27 -6.00 -4.59
CA SER A 69 10.27 -4.56 -4.29
C SER A 69 10.92 -4.23 -2.95
N GLN A 70 11.63 -5.19 -2.33
CA GLN A 70 12.18 -5.08 -0.98
C GLN A 70 13.13 -3.88 -0.84
N LYS A 71 13.94 -3.59 -1.86
CA LYS A 71 14.92 -2.49 -1.82
C LYS A 71 14.21 -1.13 -1.72
N GLU A 72 13.27 -0.86 -2.61
CA GLU A 72 12.51 0.39 -2.63
C GLU A 72 11.65 0.55 -1.36
N LEU A 73 11.06 -0.55 -0.88
CA LEU A 73 10.32 -0.56 0.38
C LEU A 73 11.22 -0.24 1.57
N ALA A 74 12.42 -0.83 1.63
CA ALA A 74 13.38 -0.52 2.68
C ALA A 74 13.76 0.96 2.66
N GLU A 75 14.14 1.50 1.51
CA GLU A 75 14.48 2.93 1.38
C GLU A 75 13.33 3.84 1.83
N LEU A 76 12.09 3.50 1.47
CA LEU A 76 10.91 4.26 1.86
C LEU A 76 10.69 4.23 3.38
N PHE A 77 10.75 3.06 4.00
CA PHE A 77 10.52 2.91 5.44
C PHE A 77 11.62 3.59 6.26
N LEU A 78 12.88 3.48 5.83
CA LEU A 78 14.00 4.19 6.45
C LEU A 78 13.84 5.71 6.33
N LYS A 79 13.30 6.22 5.22
CA LYS A 79 13.04 7.67 5.01
C LYS A 79 11.94 8.21 5.93
N ILE A 80 10.95 7.40 6.31
CA ILE A 80 9.83 7.85 7.14
C ILE A 80 10.15 7.71 8.62
N TRP A 81 10.69 6.56 9.05
CA TRP A 81 10.85 6.23 10.47
C TRP A 81 12.31 6.14 10.93
N GLY A 82 13.28 6.36 10.04
CA GLY A 82 14.71 6.27 10.36
C GLY A 82 15.25 4.83 10.33
N LYS A 83 16.56 4.67 10.54
CA LYS A 83 17.25 3.39 10.27
C LYS A 83 16.77 2.21 11.12
N SER A 84 16.69 2.40 12.43
CA SER A 84 16.32 1.33 13.37
C SER A 84 14.82 1.00 13.28
N MET A 85 13.97 2.01 13.44
CA MET A 85 12.52 1.80 13.43
C MET A 85 11.98 1.45 12.04
N GLY A 86 12.56 1.99 10.97
CA GLY A 86 12.18 1.66 9.59
C GLY A 86 12.34 0.18 9.27
N ALA A 87 13.43 -0.45 9.72
CA ALA A 87 13.63 -1.90 9.52
C ALA A 87 12.58 -2.72 10.29
N HIS A 88 12.30 -2.37 11.55
CA HIS A 88 11.29 -3.05 12.35
C HIS A 88 9.87 -2.92 11.76
N LEU A 89 9.51 -1.71 11.31
CA LEU A 89 8.21 -1.46 10.72
C LEU A 89 8.07 -2.08 9.33
N LEU A 90 9.16 -2.24 8.59
CA LEU A 90 9.15 -2.96 7.32
C LEU A 90 8.84 -4.45 7.54
N ASP A 91 9.45 -5.07 8.55
CA ASP A 91 9.15 -6.45 8.93
C ASP A 91 7.66 -6.60 9.29
N LYS A 92 7.15 -5.66 10.10
CA LYS A 92 5.72 -5.59 10.43
C LYS A 92 4.82 -5.38 9.21
N PHE A 93 5.28 -4.65 8.19
CA PHE A 93 4.54 -4.48 6.94
C PHE A 93 4.46 -5.80 6.15
N TYR A 94 5.50 -6.62 6.21
CA TYR A 94 5.51 -7.96 5.62
C TYR A 94 4.57 -8.93 6.35
N ASP A 95 4.51 -8.86 7.68
CA ASP A 95 3.53 -9.61 8.49
C ASP A 95 2.08 -9.28 8.10
N ASN A 96 1.83 -8.00 7.77
CA ASN A 96 0.54 -7.52 7.26
C ASN A 96 0.34 -7.77 5.76
N ARG A 97 1.17 -8.61 5.13
CA ARG A 97 1.10 -8.99 3.70
C ARG A 97 1.08 -7.78 2.76
N GLY A 98 1.74 -6.69 3.17
CA GLY A 98 1.79 -5.45 2.41
C GLY A 98 0.48 -4.64 2.40
N ASN A 99 -0.50 -4.95 3.26
CA ASN A 99 -1.70 -4.14 3.41
C ASN A 99 -1.40 -2.87 4.21
N VAL A 100 -1.40 -1.73 3.52
CA VAL A 100 -1.11 -0.40 4.09
C VAL A 100 -2.05 -0.03 5.25
N LEU A 101 -3.34 -0.37 5.16
CA LEU A 101 -4.31 0.00 6.20
C LEU A 101 -4.10 -0.84 7.45
N ASP A 102 -3.98 -2.16 7.31
CA ASP A 102 -3.74 -3.07 8.43
C ASP A 102 -2.41 -2.74 9.12
N PHE A 103 -1.38 -2.48 8.31
CA PHE A 103 -0.09 -1.98 8.79
C PHE A 103 -0.26 -0.69 9.61
N TYR A 104 -0.95 0.32 9.09
CA TYR A 104 -1.15 1.59 9.79
C TYR A 104 -1.90 1.42 11.12
N MET A 105 -2.95 0.59 11.12
CA MET A 105 -3.72 0.30 12.34
C MET A 105 -2.89 -0.46 13.37
N SER A 106 -1.86 -1.19 12.96
CA SER A 106 -0.92 -1.86 13.87
C SER A 106 0.13 -0.93 14.49
N LEU A 107 0.30 0.30 13.98
CA LEU A 107 1.30 1.26 14.49
C LEU A 107 0.87 1.84 15.84
N ASP A 108 1.86 2.14 16.70
CA ASP A 108 1.66 2.97 17.88
C ASP A 108 1.40 4.45 17.51
N GLY A 109 1.00 5.26 18.50
CA GLY A 109 0.66 6.67 18.29
C GLY A 109 1.80 7.50 17.70
N GLN A 110 3.05 7.26 18.11
CA GLN A 110 4.22 7.99 17.63
C GLN A 110 4.49 7.69 16.15
N ASN A 111 4.46 6.42 15.77
CA ASN A 111 4.70 6.00 14.39
C ASN A 111 3.57 6.41 13.44
N ARG A 112 2.31 6.45 13.92
CA ARG A 112 1.18 7.05 13.20
C ARG A 112 1.34 8.55 12.98
N GLN A 113 1.84 9.26 13.99
CA GLN A 113 2.08 10.70 13.91
C GLN A 113 3.21 11.02 12.91
N LEU A 114 4.31 10.28 12.95
CA LEU A 114 5.41 10.43 11.99
C LEU A 114 4.94 10.25 10.54
N LEU A 115 4.11 9.24 10.27
CA LEU A 115 3.52 9.06 8.95
C LEU A 115 2.59 10.23 8.56
N SER A 116 1.78 10.70 9.50
CA SER A 116 0.81 11.78 9.27
C SER A 116 1.48 13.14 9.05
N GLN A 117 2.68 13.34 9.60
CA GLN A 117 3.48 14.56 9.45
C GLN A 117 4.49 14.49 8.29
N LYS A 118 4.64 13.33 7.65
CA LYS A 118 5.63 13.15 6.60
C LYS A 118 5.40 14.11 5.43
N ASP A 119 6.45 14.81 5.02
CA ASP A 119 6.51 15.51 3.74
C ASP A 119 6.95 14.52 2.65
N TRP A 120 6.11 14.37 1.62
CA TRP A 120 6.14 13.24 0.69
C TRP A 120 6.91 13.54 -0.59
#